data_AF-A0A7V9HX35-F1
#
_entry.id   AF-A0A7V9HX35-F1
#
_cell.length_a   1.000
_cell.length_b   1.000
_cell.length_c   1.000
_cell.angle_alpha   90.00
_cell.angle_beta   90.00
_cell.angle_gamma   90.00
#
_symmetry.space_group_name_H-M   'P 1'
#
loop_
_entity.id
_entity.type
_entity.pdbx_description
1 polymer ?
#
loop_
_entity_poly.entity_id
_entity_poly.type
_entity_poly.pdbx_seq_one_letter_code
_entity_poly.pdbx_strand_id
1 'polypeptide(L)'
;MAIAHSLPDQFHELNAFSERWALATERKRNERRRTSTMEEIQNCYDAVLPRMDEIITYLNHYPLDGLPADAGRLFYLALSFMEISPSVELFKEPDESGAFEATRFKIGEPEVAGSV
;
A
#
# COMPACT_ATOMS: atom_id res chain seq x y z
N MET A 1 5.54 -17.37 -0.20
CA MET A 1 6.41 -16.46 -0.97
C MET A 1 7.43 -15.85 -0.02
N ALA A 2 8.68 -15.69 -0.45
CA ALA A 2 9.71 -15.03 0.36
C ALA A 2 9.37 -13.54 0.54
N ILE A 3 9.50 -13.02 1.76
CA ILE A 3 9.32 -11.59 2.04
C ILE A 3 10.61 -10.88 1.62
N ALA A 4 10.60 -10.21 0.47
CA ALA A 4 11.68 -9.29 0.12
C ALA A 4 11.68 -8.12 1.12
N HIS A 5 12.86 -7.70 1.57
CA HIS A 5 13.01 -6.56 2.48
C HIS A 5 13.28 -5.25 1.73
N SER A 6 13.58 -5.33 0.43
CA SER A 6 13.92 -4.20 -0.44
C SER A 6 12.99 -4.13 -1.65
N LEU A 7 12.78 -2.91 -2.13
CA LEU A 7 12.19 -2.60 -3.43
C LEU A 7 13.21 -2.85 -4.55
N PRO A 8 12.76 -2.92 -5.83
CA PRO A 8 13.68 -2.95 -6.97
C PRO A 8 14.62 -1.74 -6.97
N ASP A 9 15.84 -1.90 -7.50
CA ASP A 9 16.89 -0.87 -7.43
C ASP A 9 16.46 0.51 -7.95
N GLN A 10 15.62 0.56 -8.99
CA GLN A 10 15.05 1.80 -9.54
C GLN A 10 14.21 2.62 -8.54
N PHE A 11 13.69 1.96 -7.50
CA PHE A 11 12.82 2.54 -6.48
C PHE A 11 13.45 2.51 -5.09
N HIS A 12 14.79 2.36 -5.00
CA HIS A 12 15.48 2.20 -3.71
C HIS A 12 15.24 3.37 -2.74
N GLU A 13 15.03 4.59 -3.24
CA GLU A 13 14.69 5.78 -2.45
C GLU A 13 13.35 5.65 -1.69
N LEU A 14 12.43 4.82 -2.19
CA LEU A 14 11.14 4.55 -1.53
C LEU A 14 11.23 3.46 -0.46
N ASN A 15 12.40 2.84 -0.25
CA ASN A 15 12.57 1.77 0.74
C ASN A 15 12.16 2.21 2.15
N ALA A 16 12.43 3.48 2.50
CA ALA A 16 12.06 4.07 3.79
C ALA A 16 10.54 4.01 4.06
N PHE A 17 9.72 4.06 3.01
CA PHE A 17 8.27 3.94 3.11
C PHE A 17 7.81 2.49 3.03
N SER A 18 8.53 1.65 2.28
CA SER A 18 8.16 0.25 2.04
C SER A 18 8.02 -0.57 3.33
N GLU A 19 8.86 -0.34 4.34
CA GLU A 19 8.79 -1.08 5.60
C GLU A 19 7.46 -0.85 6.33
N ARG A 20 6.95 0.37 6.27
CA ARG A 20 5.72 0.76 6.95
C ARG A 20 4.47 0.52 6.10
N TRP A 21 4.58 0.75 4.80
CA TRP A 21 3.43 0.87 3.91
C TRP A 21 3.32 -0.28 2.89
N ALA A 22 4.37 -1.05 2.58
CA ALA A 22 4.25 -2.18 1.64
C ALA A 22 3.64 -3.44 2.29
N LEU A 23 2.43 -3.32 2.84
CA LEU A 23 1.74 -4.40 3.56
C LEU A 23 0.86 -5.22 2.60
N ALA A 24 1.00 -6.55 2.67
CA ALA A 24 0.39 -7.46 1.70
C ALA A 24 -1.14 -7.42 1.64
N THR A 25 -1.80 -7.24 2.80
CA THR A 25 -3.26 -7.34 2.91
C THR A 25 -3.89 -5.97 3.09
N GLU A 26 -5.05 -5.75 2.45
CA GLU A 26 -5.88 -4.54 2.65
C GLU A 26 -6.12 -4.25 4.13
N ARG A 27 -6.48 -5.26 4.92
CA ARG A 27 -6.71 -5.09 6.36
C ARG A 27 -5.52 -4.44 7.08
N LYS A 28 -4.31 -4.94 6.87
CA LYS A 28 -3.09 -4.37 7.47
C LYS A 28 -2.81 -2.95 6.97
N ARG A 29 -3.05 -2.66 5.68
CA ARG A 29 -2.88 -1.32 5.11
C ARG A 29 -3.90 -0.33 5.67
N ASN A 30 -5.16 -0.73 5.77
CA ASN A 30 -6.22 0.04 6.40
C ASN A 30 -5.95 0.32 7.88
N GLU A 31 -5.61 -0.71 8.67
CA GLU A 31 -5.20 -0.58 10.07
C GLU A 31 -4.03 0.40 10.22
N ARG A 32 -3.02 0.28 9.33
CA ARG A 32 -1.86 1.18 9.31
C ARG A 32 -2.25 2.63 9.01
N ARG A 33 -3.07 2.89 7.99
CA ARG A 33 -3.54 4.24 7.64
C ARG A 33 -4.27 4.87 8.83
N ARG A 34 -5.26 4.16 9.39
CA ARG A 34 -6.12 4.66 10.48
C ARG A 34 -5.38 4.94 11.79
N THR A 35 -4.25 4.27 12.02
CA THR A 35 -3.42 4.44 13.24
C THR A 35 -2.21 5.36 13.03
N SER A 36 -2.01 5.88 11.81
CA SER A 36 -0.92 6.82 11.51
C SER A 36 -1.37 8.27 11.69
N THR A 37 -0.40 9.16 11.90
CA THR A 37 -0.66 10.60 11.89
C THR A 37 -0.84 11.10 10.45
N MET A 38 -1.49 12.25 10.28
CA MET A 38 -1.59 12.88 8.95
C MET A 38 -0.22 13.24 8.36
N GLU A 39 0.76 13.58 9.19
CA GLU A 39 2.14 13.84 8.73
C GLU A 39 2.76 12.59 8.10
N GLU A 40 2.61 11.43 8.72
CA GLU A 40 3.14 10.16 8.20
C GLU A 40 2.46 9.75 6.88
N ILE A 41 1.15 10.00 6.78
CA ILE A 41 0.34 9.78 5.58
C ILE A 41 0.79 10.73 4.47
N GLN A 42 0.94 12.03 4.77
CA GLN A 42 1.39 13.05 3.81
C GLN A 42 2.79 12.73 3.28
N ASN A 43 3.73 12.37 4.15
CA ASN A 43 5.09 12.00 3.76
C ASN A 43 5.11 10.82 2.78
N CYS A 44 4.27 9.80 3.02
CA CYS A 44 4.16 8.67 2.08
C CYS A 44 3.55 9.10 0.74
N TYR A 45 2.50 9.92 0.80
CA TYR A 45 1.83 10.43 -0.40
C TYR A 45 2.78 11.25 -1.28
N ASP A 46 3.48 12.22 -0.69
CA ASP A 46 4.39 13.13 -1.41
C ASP A 46 5.58 12.39 -2.03
N ALA A 47 6.06 11.32 -1.37
CA ALA A 47 7.15 10.51 -1.89
C ALA A 47 6.71 9.58 -3.04
N VAL A 48 5.50 9.02 -2.95
CA VAL A 48 5.04 7.96 -3.86
C VAL A 48 4.32 8.52 -5.09
N LEU A 49 3.54 9.60 -4.95
CA LEU A 49 2.75 10.20 -6.05
C LEU A 49 3.62 10.50 -7.29
N PRO A 50 4.78 11.18 -7.19
CA PRO A 50 5.59 11.52 -8.37
C PRO A 50 6.15 10.30 -9.11
N ARG A 51 6.21 9.14 -8.44
CA ARG A 51 6.75 7.89 -9.00
C ARG A 51 5.65 6.95 -9.51
N MET A 52 4.37 7.27 -9.33
CA MET A 52 3.28 6.33 -9.59
C MET A 52 3.21 5.85 -11.04
N ASP A 53 3.40 6.75 -12.01
CA ASP A 53 3.43 6.37 -13.44
C ASP A 53 4.58 5.41 -13.76
N GLU A 54 5.76 5.64 -13.17
CA GLU A 54 6.92 4.75 -13.33
C GLU A 54 6.69 3.40 -12.64
N ILE A 55 6.07 3.39 -11.46
CA ILE A 55 5.73 2.17 -10.71
C ILE A 55 4.75 1.32 -11.52
N ILE A 56 3.67 1.92 -12.03
CA ILE A 56 2.67 1.21 -12.85
C ILE A 56 3.34 0.65 -14.12
N THR A 57 4.15 1.47 -14.80
CA THR A 57 4.89 1.04 -15.99
C THR A 57 5.80 -0.15 -15.68
N TYR A 58 6.54 -0.11 -14.57
CA TYR A 58 7.40 -1.20 -14.13
C TYR A 58 6.60 -2.48 -13.84
N LEU A 59 5.53 -2.38 -13.04
CA LEU A 59 4.71 -3.53 -12.64
C LEU A 59 3.99 -4.20 -13.81
N ASN A 60 3.63 -3.45 -14.86
CA ASN A 60 2.99 -3.99 -16.07
C ASN A 60 3.88 -4.97 -16.87
N HIS A 61 5.17 -5.09 -16.55
CA HIS A 61 6.04 -6.11 -17.15
C HIS A 61 5.81 -7.53 -16.59
N TYR A 62 5.07 -7.65 -15.49
CA TYR A 62 4.85 -8.91 -14.80
C TYR A 62 3.35 -9.27 -14.75
N PRO A 63 2.99 -10.55 -14.85
CA PRO A 63 1.65 -10.98 -14.49
C PRO A 63 1.44 -10.88 -12.97
N LEU A 64 0.23 -10.54 -12.54
CA LEU A 64 -0.09 -10.30 -11.12
C LEU A 64 0.16 -11.53 -10.22
N ASP A 65 -0.08 -12.73 -10.74
CA ASP A 65 0.13 -14.01 -10.05
C ASP A 65 1.60 -14.50 -10.11
N GLY A 66 2.47 -13.78 -10.84
CA GLY A 66 3.87 -14.14 -11.06
C GLY A 66 4.86 -13.02 -10.72
N LEU A 67 4.50 -12.10 -9.81
CA LEU A 67 5.40 -11.01 -9.40
C LEU A 67 6.65 -11.56 -8.67
N PRO A 68 7.86 -11.15 -9.08
CA PRO A 68 9.07 -11.30 -8.27
C PRO A 68 8.89 -10.68 -6.87
N ALA A 69 9.66 -11.13 -5.88
CA ALA A 69 9.44 -10.75 -4.49
C ALA A 69 9.58 -9.23 -4.23
N ASP A 70 10.54 -8.57 -4.88
CA ASP A 70 10.77 -7.13 -4.83
C ASP A 70 9.68 -6.33 -5.58
N ALA A 71 9.30 -6.78 -6.78
CA ALA A 71 8.17 -6.24 -7.53
C ALA A 71 6.84 -6.38 -6.76
N GLY A 72 6.63 -7.50 -6.07
CA GLY A 72 5.48 -7.71 -5.18
C GLY A 72 5.47 -6.73 -4.01
N ARG A 73 6.63 -6.41 -3.42
CA ARG A 73 6.74 -5.39 -2.39
C ARG A 73 6.41 -4.00 -2.94
N LEU A 74 6.88 -3.68 -4.15
CA LEU A 74 6.53 -2.43 -4.84
C LEU A 74 5.02 -2.34 -5.13
N PHE A 75 4.42 -3.44 -5.56
CA PHE A 75 2.98 -3.55 -5.78
C PHE A 75 2.19 -3.25 -4.49
N TYR A 76 2.60 -3.81 -3.34
CA TYR A 76 1.95 -3.50 -2.07
C TYR A 76 2.09 -2.04 -1.64
N LEU A 77 3.22 -1.40 -1.96
CA LEU A 77 3.39 0.04 -1.73
C LEU A 77 2.43 0.86 -2.60
N ALA A 78 2.26 0.48 -3.87
CA ALA A 78 1.28 1.12 -4.76
C ALA A 78 -0.16 0.96 -4.27
N LEU A 79 -0.53 -0.23 -3.75
CA LEU A 79 -1.85 -0.45 -3.14
C LEU A 79 -2.06 0.43 -1.90
N SER A 80 -1.06 0.56 -1.02
CA SER A 80 -1.13 1.48 0.10
C SER A 80 -1.32 2.92 -0.33
N PHE A 81 -0.62 3.35 -1.38
CA PHE A 81 -0.80 4.70 -1.90
C PHE A 81 -2.24 4.96 -2.38
N MET A 82 -2.86 4.01 -3.09
CA MET A 82 -4.27 4.11 -3.49
C MET A 82 -5.21 4.24 -2.27
N GLU A 83 -4.91 3.55 -1.18
CA GLU A 83 -5.70 3.63 0.06
C GLU A 83 -5.42 4.92 0.86
N ILE A 84 -4.22 5.49 0.77
CA ILE A 84 -3.80 6.73 1.44
C ILE A 84 -4.33 7.98 0.74
N SER A 85 -4.36 7.99 -0.60
CA SER A 85 -4.71 9.15 -1.42
C SER A 85 -5.99 9.87 -0.95
N PRO A 86 -7.12 9.19 -0.64
CA PRO A 86 -8.32 9.85 -0.14
C PRO A 86 -8.13 10.62 1.17
N SER A 87 -7.31 10.11 2.11
CA SER A 87 -6.99 10.81 3.36
C SER A 87 -6.30 12.14 3.11
N VAL A 88 -5.43 12.21 2.09
CA VAL A 88 -4.71 13.43 1.72
C VAL A 88 -5.56 14.34 0.85
N GLU A 89 -6.25 13.81 -0.15
CA GLU A 89 -6.91 14.61 -1.19
C GLU A 89 -8.28 15.13 -0.74
N LEU A 90 -9.05 14.28 -0.06
CA LEU A 90 -10.47 14.52 0.24
C LEU A 90 -10.69 14.84 1.72
N PHE A 91 -10.32 13.93 2.61
CA PHE A 91 -10.76 13.99 4.01
C PHE A 91 -9.91 14.93 4.86
N LYS A 92 -8.61 15.04 4.55
CA LYS A 92 -7.62 15.75 5.38
C LYS A 92 -7.48 15.15 6.79
N GLU A 93 -7.79 13.87 6.92
CA GLU A 93 -7.69 13.07 8.13
C GLU A 93 -7.43 11.58 7.78
N PRO A 94 -6.85 10.77 8.70
CA PRO A 94 -6.47 9.39 8.42
C PRO A 94 -7.63 8.48 8.04
N ASP A 95 -8.83 8.83 8.49
CA ASP A 95 -10.09 8.14 8.23
C ASP A 95 -11.21 9.17 8.28
N GLU A 96 -12.22 9.05 7.40
CA GLU A 96 -13.34 9.99 7.35
C GLU A 96 -14.18 9.90 8.64
N SER A 97 -14.16 10.95 9.45
CA SER A 97 -14.85 11.03 10.75
C SER A 97 -16.38 10.93 10.61
N GLY A 98 -16.93 11.23 9.43
CA GLY A 98 -18.36 11.12 9.12
C GLY A 98 -18.80 9.79 8.50
N ALA A 99 -17.85 8.90 8.20
CA ALA A 99 -18.15 7.62 7.58
C ALA A 99 -18.72 6.61 8.60
N PHE A 100 -19.21 5.49 8.07
CA PHE A 100 -19.60 4.35 8.90
C PHE A 100 -18.40 3.86 9.74
N GLU A 101 -18.64 3.55 11.02
CA GLU A 101 -17.59 3.11 11.95
C GLU A 101 -16.80 1.92 11.41
N ALA A 102 -15.55 2.16 11.00
CA ALA A 102 -14.69 1.14 10.39
C ALA A 102 -14.44 -0.08 11.31
N THR A 103 -14.52 0.06 12.64
CA THR A 103 -14.41 -1.05 13.59
C THR A 103 -15.56 -2.05 13.51
N ARG A 104 -16.70 -1.66 12.91
CA ARG A 104 -17.85 -2.53 12.66
C ARG A 104 -17.81 -3.20 11.29
N PHE A 105 -16.90 -2.77 10.42
CA PHE A 105 -16.69 -3.37 9.12
C PHE A 105 -15.69 -4.52 9.22
N LYS A 106 -15.95 -5.62 8.52
CA LYS A 106 -15.02 -6.75 8.40
C LYS A 106 -14.48 -6.77 6.98
N ILE A 107 -13.20 -6.42 6.84
CA ILE A 107 -12.49 -6.57 5.57
C ILE A 107 -12.33 -8.08 5.32
N GLY A 108 -12.99 -8.58 4.28
CA GLY A 108 -12.82 -9.95 3.83
C GLY A 108 -11.45 -10.11 3.19
N GLU A 109 -10.69 -11.12 3.60
CA GLU A 109 -9.50 -11.51 2.84
C GLU A 109 -9.94 -12.45 1.71
N PRO A 110 -9.44 -12.28 0.47
CA PRO A 110 -9.74 -13.24 -0.58
C PRO A 110 -9.26 -14.63 -0.13
N GLU A 111 -10.12 -15.63 -0.30
CA GLU A 111 -9.78 -17.02 0.01
C GLU A 111 -8.53 -17.38 -0.79
N VAL A 112 -7.44 -17.74 -0.10
CA VAL A 112 -6.22 -18.20 -0.77
C VAL A 112 -6.56 -19.52 -1.44
N ALA A 113 -6.72 -19.53 -2.76
CA ALA A 113 -6.94 -20.75 -3.52
C ALA A 113 -5.83 -21.77 -3.17
N GLY A 114 -6.20 -22.84 -2.46
CA GLY A 114 -5.28 -23.93 -2.08
C GLY A 114 -5.12 -24.25 -0.60
N SER A 115 -5.99 -23.77 0.30
CA SER A 115 -6.02 -24.26 1.70
C SER A 115 -7.22 -25.19 1.97
N VAL A 116 -7.22 -26.36 1.32
CA VAL A 116 -7.85 -27.62 1.81
C VAL A 116 -6.96 -28.78 1.37
#